data_AF-A0A645I3B5-F1
#
_entry.id   AF-A0A645I3B5-F1
#
_cell.length_a   1.000
_cell.length_b   1.000
_cell.length_c   1.000
_cell.angle_alpha   90.00
_cell.angle_beta   90.00
_cell.angle_gamma   90.00
#
_symmetry.space_group_name_H-M   'P 1'
#
loop_
_entity.id
_entity.type
_entity.pdbx_description
1 polymer ?
#
loop_
_entity_poly.entity_id
_entity_poly.type
_entity_poly.pdbx_seq_one_letter_code
_entity_poly.pdbx_strand_id
1 'polypeptide(L)'
;MDLTTGRLDAVVLDEIVGRYYVAKKPGDYVILDDNFGTEEYGVGVRKDDAELLGKLQQAMDEMKKDGAAARISTQWFGKDIVK
;
A
#
# COMPACT_ATOMS: atom_id res chain seq x y z
N MET A 1 -7.90 16.37 11.64
CA MET A 1 -8.41 15.02 11.36
C MET A 1 -9.23 14.60 12.58
N ASP A 2 -10.38 13.97 12.38
CA ASP A 2 -11.34 13.66 13.44
C ASP A 2 -10.73 12.92 14.64
N LEU A 3 -9.74 12.05 14.38
CA LEU A 3 -8.98 11.32 15.40
C LEU A 3 -8.20 12.25 16.35
N THR A 4 -7.43 13.23 15.83
CA THR A 4 -6.66 14.17 16.68
C THR A 4 -7.54 15.18 17.41
N THR A 5 -8.77 15.39 16.93
CA THR A 5 -9.74 16.28 17.57
C THR A 5 -10.66 15.55 18.56
N GLY A 6 -10.48 14.24 18.77
CA GLY A 6 -11.27 13.45 19.73
C GLY A 6 -12.70 13.17 19.28
N ARG A 7 -13.00 13.29 17.99
CA ARG A 7 -14.33 12.94 17.43
C ARG A 7 -14.47 11.44 17.17
N LEU A 8 -13.34 10.73 17.08
CA LEU A 8 -13.23 9.30 16.85
C LEU A 8 -12.17 8.74 17.78
N ASP A 9 -12.35 7.50 18.26
CA ASP A 9 -11.35 6.80 19.08
C ASP A 9 -10.36 5.99 18.24
N ALA A 10 -10.79 5.50 17.07
CA ALA A 10 -9.96 4.70 16.16
C ALA A 10 -10.44 4.84 14.70
N VAL A 11 -9.58 4.46 13.76
CA VAL A 11 -9.89 4.37 12.33
C VAL A 11 -9.35 3.03 11.82
N VAL A 12 -10.10 2.38 10.92
CA VAL A 12 -9.62 1.22 10.15
C VAL A 12 -9.16 1.72 8.79
N LEU A 13 -7.96 1.30 8.40
CA LEU A 13 -7.31 1.75 7.17
C LEU A 13 -6.29 0.74 6.68
N ASP A 14 -6.03 0.79 5.38
CA ASP A 14 -4.96 0.08 4.70
C ASP A 14 -3.60 0.40 5.36
N GLU A 15 -2.85 -0.64 5.73
CA GLU A 15 -1.62 -0.51 6.53
C GLU A 15 -0.59 0.41 5.87
N ILE A 16 -0.46 0.31 4.54
CA ILE A 16 0.50 1.10 3.75
C ILE A 16 0.18 2.60 3.87
N VAL A 17 -1.10 2.97 3.74
CA VAL A 17 -1.56 4.36 3.87
C VAL A 17 -1.36 4.83 5.30
N GLY A 18 -1.68 3.98 6.28
CA GLY A 18 -1.50 4.29 7.70
C GLY A 18 -0.07 4.63 8.05
N ARG A 19 0.85 3.73 7.73
CA ARG A 19 2.28 3.93 8.01
C ARG A 19 2.82 5.19 7.35
N TYR A 20 2.38 5.52 6.15
CA TYR A 20 2.75 6.76 5.47
C TYR A 20 2.33 8.01 6.25
N TYR A 21 1.10 8.07 6.76
CA TYR A 21 0.62 9.23 7.54
C TYR A 21 1.22 9.29 8.95
N VAL A 22 1.41 8.13 9.60
CA VAL A 22 2.09 8.03 10.89
C VAL A 22 3.53 8.55 10.78
N ALA A 23 4.26 8.18 9.73
CA ALA A 23 5.62 8.66 9.50
C ALA A 23 5.71 10.19 9.33
N LYS A 24 4.66 10.82 8.80
CA LYS A 24 4.57 12.29 8.67
C LYS A 24 4.22 13.02 9.96
N LYS A 25 3.65 12.33 10.94
CA LYS A 25 3.22 12.89 12.23
C LYS A 25 3.69 12.00 13.38
N PRO A 26 5.02 11.91 13.61
CA PRO A 26 5.57 11.04 14.62
C PRO A 26 5.04 11.42 16.01
N GLY A 27 4.47 10.44 16.73
CA GLY A 27 3.93 10.63 18.08
C GLY A 27 2.44 10.99 18.15
N ASP A 28 1.81 11.39 17.04
CA ASP A 28 0.38 11.74 17.04
C ASP A 28 -0.54 10.52 16.99
N TYR A 29 -0.03 9.38 16.50
CA TYR A 29 -0.81 8.18 16.23
C TYR A 29 -0.05 6.92 16.66
N VAL A 30 -0.80 5.90 17.05
CA VAL A 30 -0.31 4.55 17.31
C VAL A 30 -1.00 3.58 16.35
N ILE A 31 -0.23 2.61 15.83
CA ILE A 31 -0.78 1.46 15.09
C ILE A 31 -0.88 0.31 16.09
N LEU A 32 -2.06 -0.30 16.18
CA LEU A 32 -2.28 -1.48 17.03
C LEU A 32 -1.71 -2.73 16.34
N ASP A 33 -1.30 -3.71 17.14
CA ASP A 33 -0.74 -4.98 16.62
C ASP A 33 -1.81 -5.88 15.97
N ASP A 34 -3.05 -5.81 16.47
CA ASP A 34 -4.19 -6.54 15.92
C ASP A 34 -4.58 -5.99 14.53
N ASN A 35 -4.84 -6.90 13.59
CA ASN A 35 -5.26 -6.59 12.24
C ASN A 35 -6.40 -7.50 11.76
N PHE A 36 -7.05 -7.10 10.67
CA PHE A 36 -8.17 -7.83 10.07
C PHE A 36 -7.73 -8.87 9.02
N GLY A 37 -6.44 -9.21 8.99
CA GLY A 37 -5.84 -10.13 8.02
C GLY A 37 -4.93 -9.43 7.01
N THR A 38 -4.44 -10.22 6.04
CA THR A 38 -3.58 -9.75 4.96
C THR A 38 -4.36 -9.59 3.67
N GLU A 39 -4.06 -8.53 2.93
CA GLU A 39 -4.63 -8.26 1.61
C GLU A 39 -3.54 -8.16 0.54
N GLU A 40 -3.94 -8.36 -0.72
CA GLU A 40 -3.10 -8.14 -1.88
C GLU A 40 -3.68 -7.00 -2.72
N TYR A 41 -2.82 -6.08 -3.14
CA TYR A 41 -3.20 -5.01 -4.05
C TYR A 41 -2.97 -5.44 -5.49
N GLY A 42 -3.92 -5.08 -6.35
CA GLY A 42 -3.86 -5.37 -7.78
C GLY A 42 -4.49 -4.28 -8.63
N VAL A 43 -4.17 -4.29 -9.92
CA VAL A 43 -4.80 -3.41 -10.91
C VAL A 43 -5.99 -4.16 -11.52
N GLY A 44 -7.20 -3.69 -11.18
CA GLY A 44 -8.43 -4.27 -11.72
C GLY A 44 -8.65 -3.91 -13.20
N VAL A 45 -9.02 -4.90 -14.01
CA VAL A 45 -9.44 -4.74 -15.41
C VAL A 45 -10.81 -5.35 -15.64
N ARG A 46 -11.44 -5.07 -16.79
CA ARG A 46 -12.67 -5.74 -17.20
C ARG A 46 -12.42 -7.25 -17.28
N LYS A 47 -13.39 -8.05 -16.82
CA LYS A 47 -13.26 -9.51 -16.70
C LYS A 47 -12.86 -10.20 -18.01
N ASP A 48 -13.35 -9.70 -19.14
CA ASP A 48 -13.12 -10.31 -20.46
C ASP A 48 -11.91 -9.70 -21.20
N ASP A 49 -11.20 -8.74 -20.59
CA ASP A 49 -10.08 -8.01 -21.21
C ASP A 49 -8.73 -8.70 -20.93
N ALA A 50 -8.60 -9.91 -21.45
CA ALA A 50 -7.41 -10.75 -21.24
C ALA A 50 -6.14 -10.14 -21.85
N GLU A 51 -6.27 -9.36 -22.93
CA GLU A 51 -5.12 -8.70 -23.57
C GLU A 51 -4.52 -7.63 -22.66
N LEU A 52 -5.35 -6.75 -22.08
CA LEU A 52 -4.87 -5.73 -21.15
C LEU A 52 -4.30 -6.37 -19.89
N LEU A 53 -4.95 -7.40 -19.35
CA LEU A 53 -4.45 -8.14 -18.19
C LEU A 53 -3.04 -8.68 -18.44
N GLY A 54 -2.82 -9.32 -19.60
CA GLY A 54 -1.52 -9.88 -19.96
C GLY A 54 -0.43 -8.83 -20.07
N LYS A 55 -0.72 -7.69 -20.71
CA LYS A 55 0.23 -6.58 -20.85
C LYS A 55 0.59 -5.95 -19.51
N LEU A 56 -0.39 -5.75 -18.63
CA LEU A 56 -0.15 -5.21 -17.28
C LEU A 56 0.71 -6.17 -16.45
N GLN A 57 0.39 -7.47 -16.47
CA GLN A 57 1.16 -8.45 -15.72
C GLN A 57 2.61 -8.52 -16.20
N GLN A 58 2.83 -8.55 -17.52
CA GLN A 58 4.18 -8.55 -18.09
C GLN A 58 4.98 -7.32 -17.65
N ALA A 59 4.39 -6.13 -17.73
CA ALA A 59 5.07 -4.90 -17.32
C ALA A 59 5.43 -4.90 -15.83
N MET A 60 4.52 -5.38 -14.96
CA MET A 60 4.79 -5.51 -13.53
C MET A 60 5.91 -6.51 -13.25
N ASP A 61 5.93 -7.65 -13.94
CA ASP A 61 6.97 -8.67 -13.79
C ASP A 61 8.35 -8.16 -14.26
N GLU A 62 8.39 -7.40 -15.35
CA GLU A 62 9.61 -6.76 -15.85
C GLU A 62 10.14 -5.73 -14.83
N MET A 63 9.25 -4.90 -14.27
CA MET A 63 9.61 -3.93 -13.22
C MET A 63 10.11 -4.57 -11.92
N LYS A 64 9.64 -5.78 -11.59
CA LYS A 64 10.18 -6.56 -10.47
C LYS A 64 11.58 -7.07 -10.79
N LYS A 65 11.78 -7.61 -12.00
CA LYS A 65 13.07 -8.16 -12.44
C LYS A 65 14.16 -7.10 -12.56
N ASP A 66 13.83 -5.91 -13.04
CA ASP A 66 14.80 -4.82 -13.25
C ASP A 66 14.97 -3.90 -12.01
N GLY A 67 14.29 -4.22 -10.91
CA GLY A 67 14.34 -3.49 -9.65
C GLY A 67 13.68 -2.11 -9.68
N ALA A 68 12.94 -1.74 -10.74
CA ALA A 68 12.17 -0.49 -10.76
C ALA A 68 11.09 -0.49 -9.69
N ALA A 69 10.41 -1.62 -9.47
CA ALA A 69 9.38 -1.76 -8.45
C ALA A 69 9.94 -1.53 -7.03
N ALA A 70 11.08 -2.14 -6.71
CA ALA A 70 11.77 -1.96 -5.43
C ALA A 70 12.21 -0.51 -5.18
N ARG A 71 12.70 0.17 -6.23
CA ARG A 71 13.06 1.60 -6.18
C ARG A 71 11.87 2.48 -5.85
N ILE A 72 10.73 2.25 -6.52
CA ILE A 72 9.48 2.97 -6.24
C ILE A 72 9.01 2.71 -4.80
N SER A 73 9.01 1.45 -4.37
CA SER A 73 8.63 1.07 -3.01
C SER A 73 9.46 1.80 -1.95
N THR A 74 10.78 1.81 -2.13
CA THR A 74 11.70 2.46 -1.19
C THR A 74 11.50 3.98 -1.18
N GLN A 75 11.26 4.60 -2.33
CA GLN A 75 11.00 6.04 -2.40
C GLN A 75 9.78 6.48 -1.57
N TRP A 76 8.71 5.69 -1.59
CA TRP A 76 7.44 6.05 -0.94
C TRP A 76 7.30 5.51 0.48
N PHE A 77 7.92 4.36 0.79
CA PHE A 77 7.73 3.64 2.04
C PHE A 77 9.01 3.40 2.84
N GLY A 78 10.17 3.81 2.32
CA GLY A 78 11.48 3.67 2.98
C GLY A 78 12.04 2.25 2.99
N LYS A 79 11.32 1.28 2.43
CA LYS A 79 11.75 -0.12 2.30
C LYS A 79 11.12 -0.76 1.07
N ASP A 80 11.70 -1.87 0.63
CA ASP A 80 11.09 -2.72 -0.38
C ASP A 80 9.98 -3.56 0.26
N ILE A 81 8.75 -3.37 -0.21
CA ILE A 81 7.57 -4.15 0.19
C ILE A 81 6.99 -4.94 -1.00
N VAL A 82 7.68 -4.94 -2.14
CA VAL A 82 7.26 -5.68 -3.32
C VAL A 82 7.59 -7.16 -3.12
N LYS A 83 6.58 -8.02 -3.34
CA LYS A 83 6.73 -9.48 -3.34
C LYS A 83 7.10 -10.01 -4.72
#